data_AF-A0A954UAM8-F1
#
_entry.id   AF-A0A954UAM8-F1
#
_cell.length_a   1.000
_cell.length_b   1.000
_cell.length_c   1.000
_cell.angle_alpha   90.00
_cell.angle_beta   90.00
_cell.angle_gamma   90.00
#
_symmetry.space_group_name_H-M   'P 1'
#
loop_
_entity.id
_entity.type
_entity.pdbx_description
1 polymer ?
#
loop_
_entity_poly.entity_id
_entity_poly.type
_entity_poly.pdbx_seq_one_letter_code
_entity_poly.pdbx_strand_id
1 'polypeptide(L)'
;EPGGEPWPHRLIDSPEPRQSFILIRGSPGRHGDKVPRRFVSLLAPDEKPFKDGSGRIELAQEIVSLDNPLTARVIANRVWLQLTGSSLVESPSDLGMRSPEPQQLALLDQLAIALSVDQQWSLKSFIRSIVSSRVYQQRSDHRADCAEVDPANFLYWKMNRRRLEFEAFRDTLLARVGRLDRHMYGASEAIAAAPFSPRRTVYAYIDR
;
A
#
# COMPACT_ATOMS: atom_id res chain seq x y z
N GLU A 1 1.33 -24.48 5.52
CA GLU A 1 0.21 -23.69 6.07
C GLU A 1 -0.88 -24.63 6.55
N PRO A 2 -1.55 -24.37 7.68
CA PRO A 2 -2.54 -25.30 8.21
C PRO A 2 -3.85 -25.21 7.42
N GLY A 3 -4.11 -26.26 6.64
CA GLY A 3 -5.41 -26.91 6.46
C GLY A 3 -6.61 -26.07 6.03
N GLY A 4 -6.81 -25.96 4.71
CA GLY A 4 -8.08 -26.24 4.00
C GLY A 4 -9.33 -25.37 4.26
N GLU A 5 -9.61 -24.94 5.49
CA GLU A 5 -10.90 -24.37 5.88
C GLU A 5 -11.07 -22.90 5.46
N PRO A 6 -12.32 -22.43 5.26
CA PRO A 6 -12.62 -21.01 5.00
C PRO A 6 -12.36 -20.16 6.26
N TRP A 7 -11.64 -19.05 6.08
CA TRP A 7 -11.39 -18.05 7.13
C TRP A 7 -12.11 -16.74 6.76
N PRO A 8 -12.46 -15.85 7.72
CA PRO A 8 -13.23 -14.63 7.47
C PRO A 8 -12.60 -13.64 6.46
N HIS A 9 -11.34 -13.84 6.07
CA HIS A 9 -10.64 -13.05 5.05
C HIS A 9 -10.24 -13.86 3.81
N ARG A 10 -10.71 -15.11 3.68
CA ARG A 10 -10.44 -15.96 2.52
C ARG A 10 -11.59 -15.86 1.54
N LEU A 11 -11.31 -15.38 0.34
CA LEU A 11 -12.24 -15.46 -0.78
C LEU A 11 -12.04 -16.82 -1.47
N ILE A 12 -13.12 -17.59 -1.64
CA ILE A 12 -13.12 -18.83 -2.40
C ILE A 12 -14.04 -18.62 -3.61
N ASP A 13 -13.58 -19.01 -4.79
CA ASP A 13 -14.40 -18.94 -5.99
C ASP A 13 -15.54 -19.95 -5.95
N SER A 14 -16.66 -19.58 -6.57
CA SER A 14 -17.76 -20.52 -6.74
C SER A 14 -17.32 -21.66 -7.66
N PRO A 15 -17.72 -22.92 -7.39
CA PRO A 15 -17.40 -24.05 -8.25
C PRO A 15 -17.85 -23.84 -9.70
N GLU A 16 -18.97 -23.13 -9.90
CA GLU A 16 -19.51 -22.78 -11.21
C GLU A 16 -19.63 -21.25 -11.37
N PRO A 17 -18.69 -20.62 -12.08
CA PRO A 17 -18.68 -19.17 -12.27
C PRO A 17 -19.85 -18.69 -13.14
N ARG A 18 -20.72 -17.84 -12.59
CA ARG A 18 -21.86 -17.26 -13.35
C ARG A 18 -21.40 -16.42 -14.54
N GLN A 19 -21.84 -16.79 -15.73
CA GLN A 19 -21.57 -16.05 -16.98
C GLN A 19 -22.21 -14.66 -16.93
N SER A 20 -21.47 -13.64 -17.35
CA SER A 20 -21.96 -12.26 -17.43
C SER A 20 -22.42 -11.91 -18.85
N PHE A 21 -23.38 -10.98 -18.94
CA PHE A 21 -24.00 -10.51 -20.18
C PHE A 21 -24.16 -8.99 -20.13
N ILE A 22 -24.20 -8.35 -21.30
CA ILE A 22 -24.61 -6.95 -21.40
C ILE A 22 -26.09 -6.87 -21.05
N LEU A 23 -26.46 -6.08 -20.04
CA LEU A 23 -27.86 -5.86 -19.69
C LEU A 23 -28.43 -4.73 -20.54
N ILE A 24 -29.30 -5.06 -21.50
CA ILE A 24 -29.88 -4.07 -22.42
C ILE A 24 -30.78 -3.13 -21.61
N ARG A 25 -30.40 -1.85 -21.57
CA ARG A 25 -31.05 -0.81 -20.75
C ARG A 25 -31.07 -1.15 -19.25
N GLY A 26 -30.09 -1.92 -18.78
CA GLY A 26 -29.96 -2.30 -17.37
C GLY A 26 -30.99 -3.31 -16.87
N SER A 27 -31.83 -3.89 -17.74
CA SER A 27 -32.83 -4.86 -17.34
C SER A 27 -32.20 -6.25 -17.10
N PRO A 28 -32.32 -6.84 -15.90
CA PRO A 28 -31.77 -8.17 -15.61
C PRO A 28 -32.39 -9.29 -16.45
N GLY A 29 -33.64 -9.13 -16.91
CA GLY A 29 -34.33 -10.12 -17.75
C GLY A 29 -34.00 -10.01 -19.23
N ARG A 30 -33.27 -8.97 -19.67
CA ARG A 30 -32.98 -8.71 -21.08
C ARG A 30 -31.48 -8.73 -21.34
N HIS A 31 -30.96 -9.93 -21.54
CA HIS A 31 -29.57 -10.15 -21.88
C HIS A 31 -29.29 -9.79 -23.34
N GLY A 32 -28.18 -9.07 -23.56
CA GLY A 32 -27.51 -8.92 -24.85
C GLY A 32 -26.31 -9.87 -24.93
N ASP A 33 -25.22 -9.40 -25.55
CA ASP A 33 -24.05 -10.24 -25.80
C ASP A 33 -23.37 -10.75 -24.52
N LYS A 34 -22.78 -11.94 -24.63
CA LYS A 34 -21.95 -12.53 -23.58
C LYS A 34 -20.70 -11.68 -23.38
N VAL A 35 -20.38 -11.36 -22.14
CA VAL A 35 -19.14 -10.67 -21.77
C VAL A 35 -18.15 -11.71 -21.25
N PRO A 36 -17.07 -12.03 -22.00
CA PRO A 36 -16.03 -12.91 -21.48
C PRO A 36 -15.31 -12.25 -20.32
N ARG A 37 -14.83 -13.05 -19.38
CA ARG A 37 -13.94 -12.58 -18.31
C ARG A 37 -12.59 -12.28 -18.93
N ARG A 38 -12.11 -11.05 -18.81
CA ARG A 38 -10.82 -10.61 -19.35
C ARG A 38 -10.44 -9.28 -18.71
N PHE A 39 -9.19 -8.87 -18.92
CA PHE A 39 -8.77 -7.51 -18.61
C PHE A 39 -9.54 -6.49 -19.47
N VAL A 40 -9.51 -5.22 -19.07
CA VAL A 40 -10.22 -4.15 -19.77
C VAL A 40 -9.73 -4.07 -21.21
N SER A 41 -10.59 -4.45 -22.16
CA SER A 41 -10.23 -4.57 -23.58
C SER A 41 -9.74 -3.28 -24.22
N LEU A 42 -10.13 -2.13 -23.67
CA LEU A 42 -9.62 -0.82 -24.11
C LEU A 42 -8.12 -0.65 -23.82
N LEU A 43 -7.64 -1.22 -22.70
CA LEU A 43 -6.25 -1.13 -22.28
C LEU A 43 -5.41 -2.28 -22.84
N ALA A 44 -6.05 -3.42 -23.13
CA ALA A 44 -5.40 -4.62 -23.64
C ALA A 44 -6.26 -5.31 -24.73
N PRO A 45 -6.27 -4.77 -25.96
CA PRO A 45 -7.17 -5.23 -27.03
C PRO A 45 -6.87 -6.68 -27.44
N ASP A 46 -5.60 -7.06 -27.47
CA ASP A 46 -5.13 -8.37 -27.92
C ASP A 46 -5.18 -9.46 -26.83
N GLU A 47 -5.54 -9.08 -25.59
CA GLU A 47 -5.51 -10.00 -24.47
C GLU A 47 -6.61 -11.07 -24.56
N LYS A 48 -6.28 -12.32 -24.23
CA LYS A 48 -7.24 -13.40 -24.32
C LYS A 48 -8.17 -13.39 -23.11
N PRO A 49 -9.40 -13.93 -23.24
CA PRO A 49 -10.23 -14.23 -22.10
C PRO A 49 -9.51 -15.08 -21.05
N PHE A 50 -9.74 -14.72 -19.80
CA PHE A 50 -9.39 -15.48 -18.61
C PHE A 50 -10.03 -16.87 -18.65
N LYS A 51 -9.28 -17.87 -18.19
CA LYS A 51 -9.65 -19.29 -18.36
C LYS A 51 -10.05 -19.96 -17.06
N ASP A 52 -9.55 -19.47 -15.92
CA ASP A 52 -9.61 -20.20 -14.67
C ASP A 52 -10.55 -19.54 -13.65
N GLY A 53 -11.56 -20.31 -13.23
CA GLY A 53 -12.50 -19.91 -12.19
C GLY A 53 -13.22 -18.59 -12.48
N SER A 54 -13.20 -17.67 -11.52
CA SER A 54 -13.82 -16.35 -11.67
C SER A 54 -13.00 -15.36 -12.50
N GLY A 55 -11.77 -15.70 -12.90
CA GLY A 55 -10.82 -14.78 -13.54
C GLY A 55 -10.23 -13.72 -12.60
N ARG A 56 -10.57 -13.74 -11.29
CA ARG A 56 -10.03 -12.76 -10.33
C ARG A 56 -8.53 -12.91 -10.10
N ILE A 57 -8.03 -14.14 -10.08
CA ILE A 57 -6.61 -14.40 -9.89
C ILE A 57 -5.80 -13.92 -11.10
N GLU A 58 -6.29 -14.21 -12.31
CA GLU A 58 -5.70 -13.72 -13.57
C GLU A 58 -5.73 -12.18 -13.61
N LEU A 59 -6.87 -11.55 -13.28
CA LEU A 59 -6.94 -10.10 -13.15
C LEU A 59 -5.94 -9.53 -12.12
N ALA A 60 -5.80 -10.19 -10.97
CA ALA A 60 -4.85 -9.76 -9.95
C ALA A 60 -3.40 -9.86 -10.45
N GLN A 61 -3.07 -10.92 -11.18
CA GLN A 61 -1.76 -11.12 -11.81
C GLN A 61 -1.46 -10.04 -12.86
N GLU A 62 -2.43 -9.68 -13.70
CA GLU A 62 -2.28 -8.57 -14.66
C GLU A 62 -2.08 -7.22 -13.94
N ILE A 63 -2.81 -6.98 -12.84
CA ILE A 63 -2.67 -5.75 -12.05
C ILE A 63 -1.26 -5.66 -11.44
N VAL A 64 -0.71 -6.74 -10.91
CA VAL A 64 0.64 -6.75 -10.28
C VAL A 64 1.76 -7.18 -11.24
N SER A 65 1.46 -7.27 -12.53
CA SER A 65 2.44 -7.65 -13.55
C SER A 65 3.59 -6.63 -13.59
N LEU A 66 4.80 -7.11 -13.87
CA LEU A 66 5.96 -6.24 -14.09
C LEU A 66 5.80 -5.37 -15.35
N ASP A 67 4.97 -5.81 -16.30
CA ASP A 67 4.62 -5.03 -17.50
C ASP A 67 3.64 -3.90 -17.19
N ASN A 68 3.05 -3.88 -15.98
CA ASN A 68 2.21 -2.80 -15.49
C ASN A 68 2.96 -1.96 -14.43
N PRO A 69 3.63 -0.85 -14.82
CA PRO A 69 4.41 -0.04 -13.89
C PRO A 69 3.55 0.76 -12.90
N LEU A 70 2.25 0.97 -13.18
CA LEU A 70 1.40 1.85 -12.39
C LEU A 70 1.20 1.31 -10.98
N THR A 71 0.96 0.01 -10.83
CA THR A 71 0.70 -0.60 -9.52
C THR A 71 1.89 -0.43 -8.57
N ALA A 72 3.10 -0.69 -9.06
CA ALA A 72 4.32 -0.52 -8.28
C ALA A 72 4.54 0.95 -7.89
N ARG A 73 4.36 1.90 -8.84
CA ARG A 73 4.47 3.34 -8.58
C ARG A 73 3.46 3.84 -7.53
N VAL A 74 2.20 3.42 -7.63
CA VAL A 74 1.16 3.81 -6.65
C VAL A 74 1.54 3.32 -5.25
N ILE A 75 1.92 2.05 -5.11
CA ILE A 75 2.26 1.49 -3.79
C ILE A 75 3.54 2.14 -3.25
N ALA A 76 4.58 2.29 -4.08
CA ALA A 76 5.81 2.95 -3.69
C ALA A 76 5.56 4.39 -3.19
N ASN A 77 4.78 5.18 -3.92
CA ASN A 77 4.42 6.55 -3.52
C ASN A 77 3.63 6.58 -2.20
N ARG A 78 2.67 5.64 -2.00
CA ARG A 78 1.89 5.56 -0.76
C ARG A 78 2.75 5.20 0.45
N VAL A 79 3.63 4.21 0.31
CA VAL A 79 4.57 3.83 1.38
C VAL A 79 5.52 4.98 1.68
N TRP A 80 6.07 5.62 0.64
CA TRP A 80 6.94 6.78 0.79
C TRP A 80 6.25 7.92 1.52
N LEU A 81 5.02 8.28 1.13
CA LEU A 81 4.19 9.28 1.80
C LEU A 81 3.97 8.92 3.28
N GLN A 82 3.61 7.68 3.59
CA GLN A 82 3.38 7.24 4.96
C GLN A 82 4.64 7.36 5.83
N LEU A 83 5.82 7.10 5.25
CA LEU A 83 7.10 7.13 5.95
C LEU A 83 7.64 8.55 6.09
N THR A 84 7.62 9.33 5.01
CA THR A 84 8.25 10.66 4.93
C THR A 84 7.30 11.83 5.20
N GLY A 85 5.99 11.59 5.23
CA GLY A 85 4.97 12.63 5.43
C GLY A 85 4.70 13.51 4.20
N SER A 86 5.34 13.24 3.07
CA SER A 86 5.16 13.96 1.80
C SER A 86 5.20 12.99 0.63
N SER A 87 4.38 13.20 -0.39
CA SER A 87 4.33 12.34 -1.57
C SER A 87 5.31 12.81 -2.65
N LEU A 88 5.76 11.87 -3.49
CA LEU A 88 6.57 12.19 -4.67
C LEU A 88 5.71 12.71 -5.82
N VAL A 89 4.41 12.45 -5.75
CA VAL A 89 3.37 12.92 -6.67
C VAL A 89 2.35 13.71 -5.87
N GLU A 90 1.95 14.87 -6.37
CA GLU A 90 1.01 15.77 -5.69
C GLU A 90 -0.33 15.07 -5.35
N SER A 91 -0.83 14.25 -6.27
CA SER A 91 -2.06 13.46 -6.11
C SER A 91 -1.73 11.97 -5.94
N PRO A 92 -1.71 11.42 -4.71
CA PRO A 92 -1.34 10.02 -4.47
C PRO A 92 -2.28 8.98 -5.11
N SER A 93 -3.46 9.41 -5.54
CA SER A 93 -4.50 8.59 -6.16
C SER A 93 -4.63 8.81 -7.67
N ASP A 94 -3.87 9.74 -8.27
CA ASP A 94 -3.96 10.04 -9.70
C ASP A 94 -2.56 10.17 -10.30
N LEU A 95 -2.13 9.11 -11.00
CA LEU A 95 -0.91 9.09 -11.83
C LEU A 95 -1.24 9.24 -13.32
N GLY A 96 -2.45 9.68 -13.65
CA GLY A 96 -2.91 9.84 -15.02
C GLY A 96 -2.50 11.16 -15.66
N MET A 97 -2.90 11.35 -16.91
CA MET A 97 -2.61 12.53 -17.74
C MET A 97 -3.20 13.85 -17.21
N ARG A 98 -4.01 13.79 -16.15
CA ARG A 98 -4.64 14.97 -15.52
C ARG A 98 -3.86 15.49 -14.32
N SER A 99 -2.88 14.72 -13.84
CA SER A 99 -1.97 15.14 -12.77
C SER A 99 -0.74 15.79 -13.36
N PRO A 100 -0.12 16.75 -12.64
CA PRO A 100 1.20 17.25 -12.99
C PRO A 100 2.24 16.12 -12.92
N GLU A 101 3.30 16.27 -13.70
CA GLU A 101 4.41 15.31 -13.70
C GLU A 101 5.06 15.25 -12.31
N PRO A 102 5.42 14.05 -11.80
CA PRO A 102 6.14 13.93 -10.54
C PRO A 102 7.46 14.69 -10.58
N GLN A 103 7.69 15.57 -9.61
CA GLN A 103 8.94 16.34 -9.54
C GLN A 103 10.18 15.45 -9.40
N GLN A 104 10.03 14.25 -8.83
CA GLN A 104 11.09 13.25 -8.68
C GLN A 104 10.71 11.91 -9.32
N LEU A 105 10.39 11.93 -10.62
CA LEU A 105 10.02 10.73 -11.37
C LEU A 105 11.09 9.63 -11.28
N ALA A 106 12.38 9.98 -11.39
CA ALA A 106 13.47 9.02 -11.31
C ALA A 106 13.52 8.28 -9.95
N LEU A 107 13.25 8.98 -8.84
CA LEU A 107 13.18 8.36 -7.52
C LEU A 107 11.95 7.44 -7.42
N LEU A 108 10.80 7.88 -7.92
CA LEU A 108 9.58 7.08 -7.93
C LEU A 108 9.78 5.78 -8.71
N ASP A 109 10.43 5.85 -9.87
CA ASP A 109 10.73 4.68 -10.70
C ASP A 109 11.71 3.72 -10.03
N GLN A 110 12.76 4.24 -9.39
CA GLN A 110 13.68 3.42 -8.60
C GLN A 110 12.98 2.72 -7.43
N LEU A 111 12.10 3.42 -6.73
CA LEU A 111 11.32 2.83 -5.63
C LEU A 111 10.33 1.78 -6.13
N ALA A 112 9.69 2.03 -7.29
CA ALA A 112 8.79 1.07 -7.91
C ALA A 112 9.53 -0.22 -8.30
N ILE A 113 10.69 -0.12 -8.94
CA ILE A 113 11.56 -1.26 -9.29
C ILE A 113 12.03 -1.98 -8.03
N ALA A 114 12.50 -1.23 -7.02
CA ALA A 114 12.94 -1.82 -5.77
C ALA A 114 11.81 -2.63 -5.10
N LEU A 115 10.57 -2.13 -5.12
CA LEU A 115 9.44 -2.86 -4.57
C LEU A 115 9.10 -4.12 -5.37
N SER A 116 8.90 -4.00 -6.69
CA SER A 116 8.33 -5.08 -7.51
C SER A 116 9.37 -6.11 -7.92
N VAL A 117 10.59 -5.69 -8.27
CA VAL A 117 11.66 -6.56 -8.78
C VAL A 117 12.56 -7.01 -7.63
N ASP A 118 13.21 -6.07 -6.93
CA ASP A 118 14.25 -6.42 -5.96
C ASP A 118 13.67 -7.09 -4.70
N GLN A 119 12.52 -6.60 -4.23
CA GLN A 119 11.86 -7.09 -3.02
C GLN A 119 10.67 -8.02 -3.30
N GLN A 120 10.35 -8.29 -4.57
CA GLN A 120 9.27 -9.20 -4.98
C GLN A 120 7.95 -8.91 -4.26
N TRP A 121 7.53 -7.64 -4.25
CA TRP A 121 6.32 -7.15 -3.58
C TRP A 121 6.31 -7.27 -2.04
N SER A 122 7.44 -7.60 -1.41
CA SER A 122 7.57 -7.64 0.05
C SER A 122 7.57 -6.22 0.64
N LEU A 123 6.39 -5.74 1.04
CA LEU A 123 6.24 -4.45 1.73
C LEU A 123 7.13 -4.33 2.96
N LYS A 124 7.32 -5.41 3.72
CA LYS A 124 8.18 -5.40 4.91
C LYS A 124 9.63 -5.12 4.57
N SER A 125 10.15 -5.74 3.49
CA SER A 125 11.53 -5.54 3.05
C SER A 125 11.71 -4.17 2.41
N PHE A 126 10.74 -3.73 1.61
CA PHE A 126 10.72 -2.41 1.00
C PHE A 126 10.64 -1.27 2.04
N ILE A 127 9.77 -1.38 3.05
CA ILE A 127 9.73 -0.42 4.16
C ILE A 127 11.09 -0.38 4.87
N ARG A 128 11.72 -1.54 5.09
CA ARG A 128 13.05 -1.62 5.71
C ARG A 128 14.10 -0.87 4.89
N SER A 129 14.12 -1.02 3.56
CA SER A 129 15.10 -0.32 2.72
C SER A 129 14.94 1.20 2.80
N ILE A 130 13.69 1.70 2.82
CA ILE A 130 13.43 3.14 2.96
C ILE A 130 13.86 3.65 4.34
N VAL A 131 13.47 3.00 5.44
CA VAL A 131 13.82 3.48 6.79
C VAL A 131 15.30 3.36 7.13
N SER A 132 16.02 2.49 6.40
CA SER A 132 17.48 2.37 6.45
C SER A 132 18.21 3.34 5.52
N SER A 133 17.49 4.08 4.67
CA SER A 133 18.10 5.03 3.73
C SER A 133 18.63 6.28 4.43
N ARG A 134 19.61 6.94 3.79
CA ARG A 134 20.12 8.25 4.25
C ARG A 134 19.02 9.29 4.32
N VAL A 135 18.10 9.31 3.35
CA VAL A 135 17.00 10.28 3.26
C VAL A 135 16.08 10.18 4.48
N TYR A 136 15.67 8.97 4.87
CA TYR A 136 14.80 8.78 6.03
C TYR A 136 15.50 9.09 7.37
N GLN A 137 16.81 8.83 7.44
CA GLN A 137 17.61 9.03 8.67
C GLN A 137 18.16 10.45 8.83
N GLN A 138 17.82 11.38 7.94
CA GLN A 138 18.24 12.76 8.08
C GLN A 138 17.65 13.42 9.33
N ARG A 139 18.34 14.45 9.81
CA ARG A 139 17.82 15.30 10.88
C ARG A 139 16.71 16.22 10.33
N SER A 140 15.83 16.68 11.21
CA SER A 140 14.78 17.66 10.89
C SER A 140 15.19 19.11 11.19
N ASP A 141 16.50 19.33 11.37
CA ASP A 141 17.08 20.64 11.67
C ASP A 141 16.92 21.57 10.46
N HIS A 142 16.67 22.85 10.73
CA HIS A 142 16.55 23.85 9.68
C HIS A 142 17.94 24.26 9.16
N ARG A 143 18.07 24.34 7.85
CA ARG A 143 19.27 24.78 7.13
C ARG A 143 18.88 25.93 6.21
N ALA A 144 19.43 27.11 6.47
CA ALA A 144 19.05 28.34 5.77
C ALA A 144 19.43 28.28 4.27
N ASP A 145 20.63 27.79 3.96
CA ASP A 145 21.15 27.58 2.61
C ASP A 145 20.22 26.70 1.77
N CYS A 146 19.73 25.59 2.33
CA CYS A 146 18.79 24.72 1.62
C CYS A 146 17.38 25.30 1.53
N ALA A 147 16.93 26.01 2.56
CA ALA A 147 15.58 26.58 2.60
C ALA A 147 15.40 27.74 1.61
N GLU A 148 16.47 28.47 1.27
CA GLU A 148 16.44 29.49 0.22
C GLU A 148 16.24 28.87 -1.18
N VAL A 149 16.84 27.70 -1.43
CA VAL A 149 16.77 27.01 -2.74
C VAL A 149 15.50 26.15 -2.86
N ASP A 150 15.16 25.41 -1.80
CA ASP A 150 14.04 24.48 -1.76
C ASP A 150 13.26 24.63 -0.43
N PRO A 151 12.45 25.68 -0.29
CA PRO A 151 11.70 25.95 0.94
C PRO A 151 10.68 24.84 1.25
N ALA A 152 10.16 24.17 0.23
CA ALA A 152 9.18 23.10 0.33
C ALA A 152 9.80 21.72 0.70
N ASN A 153 11.13 21.61 0.71
CA ASN A 153 11.86 20.38 0.99
C ASN A 153 11.50 19.23 0.01
N PHE A 154 11.27 19.56 -1.26
CA PHE A 154 11.03 18.58 -2.30
C PHE A 154 12.24 17.65 -2.49
N LEU A 155 13.46 18.17 -2.38
CA LEU A 155 14.72 17.42 -2.51
C LEU A 155 15.06 16.58 -1.27
N TYR A 156 14.21 16.58 -0.24
CA TYR A 156 14.42 15.85 1.01
C TYR A 156 15.80 16.15 1.63
N TRP A 157 16.15 17.43 1.73
CA TRP A 157 17.39 17.91 2.36
C TRP A 157 17.33 17.91 3.90
N LYS A 158 16.12 17.68 4.46
CA LYS A 158 15.86 17.33 5.86
C LYS A 158 14.73 16.32 5.95
N MET A 159 14.61 15.63 7.09
CA MET A 159 13.42 14.81 7.35
C MET A 159 12.24 15.68 7.80
N ASN A 160 11.06 15.46 7.21
CA ASN A 160 9.85 16.19 7.56
C ASN A 160 9.35 15.82 8.95
N ARG A 161 8.92 16.83 9.71
CA ARG A 161 8.24 16.60 10.99
C ARG A 161 6.83 16.13 10.70
N ARG A 162 6.41 15.05 11.35
CA ARG A 162 5.06 14.52 11.22
C ARG A 162 4.42 14.37 12.59
N ARG A 163 3.10 14.50 12.62
CA ARG A 163 2.31 14.12 13.78
C ARG A 163 2.42 12.60 13.96
N LEU A 164 2.63 12.16 15.21
CA LEU A 164 2.59 10.75 15.54
C LEU A 164 1.14 10.33 15.80
N GLU A 165 0.75 9.21 15.21
CA GLU A 165 -0.48 8.51 15.57
C GLU A 165 -0.39 7.95 16.99
N PHE A 166 -1.54 7.67 17.59
CA PHE A 166 -1.63 7.20 18.97
C PHE A 166 -0.74 6.00 19.25
N GLU A 167 -0.76 5.00 18.37
CA GLU A 167 0.03 3.77 18.47
C GLU A 167 1.53 4.06 18.47
N ALA A 168 1.98 4.89 17.53
CA ALA A 168 3.38 5.25 17.41
C ALA A 168 3.85 6.10 18.60
N PHE A 169 3.01 7.03 19.07
CA PHE A 169 3.31 7.87 20.22
C PHE A 169 3.46 7.04 21.50
N ARG A 170 2.49 6.17 21.80
CA ARG A 170 2.50 5.30 22.98
C ARG A 170 3.67 4.33 22.97
N ASP A 171 3.90 3.64 21.85
CA ASP A 171 5.02 2.71 21.72
C ASP A 171 6.37 3.44 21.87
N THR A 172 6.48 4.68 21.37
CA THR A 172 7.68 5.51 21.56
C THR A 172 7.91 5.84 23.03
N LEU A 173 6.88 6.26 23.76
CA LEU A 173 7.00 6.53 25.20
C LEU A 173 7.45 5.28 25.97
N LEU A 174 6.79 4.14 25.73
CA LEU A 174 7.12 2.86 26.35
C LEU A 174 8.55 2.42 26.02
N ALA A 175 8.99 2.61 24.78
CA ALA A 175 10.36 2.30 24.37
C ALA A 175 11.38 3.18 25.09
N ARG A 176 11.10 4.48 25.24
CA ARG A 176 12.01 5.44 25.89
C ARG A 176 12.14 5.22 27.40
N VAL A 177 11.09 4.74 28.05
CA VAL A 177 11.14 4.36 29.48
C VAL A 177 11.59 2.91 29.70
N GLY A 178 11.95 2.18 28.64
CA GLY A 178 12.45 0.80 28.72
C GLY A 178 11.40 -0.24 29.13
N ARG A 179 10.10 0.07 28.94
CA ARG A 179 8.99 -0.82 29.31
C ARG A 179 8.30 -1.49 28.13
N LEU A 180 8.63 -1.13 26.89
CA LEU A 180 7.95 -1.71 25.73
C LEU A 180 8.22 -3.22 25.61
N ASP A 181 7.16 -4.02 25.71
CA ASP A 181 7.23 -5.44 25.36
C ASP A 181 7.11 -5.62 23.84
N ARG A 182 8.14 -6.23 23.24
CA ARG A 182 8.26 -6.47 21.79
C ARG A 182 7.84 -7.88 21.38
N HIS A 183 7.32 -8.70 22.31
CA HIS A 183 6.82 -10.03 22.01
C HIS A 183 5.79 -9.98 20.88
N MET A 184 5.95 -10.86 19.90
CA MET A 184 5.08 -10.93 18.73
C MET A 184 3.99 -11.97 18.93
N TYR A 185 2.81 -11.70 18.36
CA TYR A 185 1.63 -12.57 18.41
C TYR A 185 1.06 -12.72 19.84
N GLY A 186 -0.02 -13.48 19.98
CA GLY A 186 -0.78 -13.67 21.22
C GLY A 186 -2.11 -12.91 21.22
N ALA A 187 -2.91 -13.10 22.27
CA ALA A 187 -4.23 -12.46 22.42
C ALA A 187 -4.12 -10.93 22.48
N SER A 188 -5.16 -10.21 22.08
CA SER A 188 -5.19 -8.75 22.23
C SER A 188 -5.40 -8.34 23.69
N GLU A 189 -4.90 -7.16 24.08
CA GLU A 189 -4.94 -6.66 25.47
C GLU A 189 -5.65 -5.31 25.61
N ALA A 190 -6.36 -5.10 26.72
CA ALA A 190 -6.98 -3.83 27.08
C ALA A 190 -5.93 -2.85 27.62
N ILE A 191 -5.48 -1.91 26.78
CA ILE A 191 -4.43 -0.94 27.16
C ILE A 191 -4.92 0.22 28.03
N ALA A 192 -6.24 0.42 28.11
CA ALA A 192 -6.86 1.49 28.89
C ALA A 192 -7.28 1.04 30.31
N ALA A 193 -7.25 -0.27 30.60
CA ALA A 193 -7.61 -0.83 31.89
C ALA A 193 -6.35 -1.06 32.75
N ALA A 194 -6.49 -0.92 34.07
CA ALA A 194 -5.44 -1.30 35.01
C ALA A 194 -5.42 -2.83 35.18
N PRO A 195 -4.23 -3.47 35.23
CA PRO A 195 -2.90 -2.87 35.08
C PRO A 195 -2.58 -2.48 33.62
N PHE A 196 -1.98 -1.29 33.42
CA PHE A 196 -1.64 -0.80 32.09
C PHE A 196 -0.62 -1.71 31.39
N SER A 197 -1.02 -2.33 30.28
CA SER A 197 -0.18 -3.27 29.54
C SER A 197 1.06 -2.59 28.92
N PRO A 198 2.27 -3.15 29.06
CA PRO A 198 3.48 -2.67 28.36
C PRO A 198 3.55 -3.06 26.88
N ARG A 199 2.57 -3.81 26.38
CA ARG A 199 2.62 -4.42 25.05
C ARG A 199 2.48 -3.39 23.93
N ARG A 200 3.10 -3.69 22.79
CA ARG A 200 2.97 -2.89 21.55
C ARG A 200 1.50 -2.64 21.22
N THR A 201 1.20 -1.41 20.87
CA THR A 201 -0.18 -0.94 20.71
C THR A 201 -0.92 -1.64 19.55
N VAL A 202 -0.20 -2.23 18.59
CA VAL A 202 -0.81 -3.07 17.54
C VAL A 202 -1.53 -4.32 18.07
N TYR A 203 -1.18 -4.78 19.28
CA TYR A 203 -1.85 -5.89 19.97
C TYR A 203 -2.90 -5.40 20.97
N ALA A 204 -3.25 -4.12 20.95
CA ALA A 204 -4.30 -3.57 21.78
C ALA A 204 -5.67 -3.70 21.11
N TYR A 205 -6.72 -3.86 21.91
CA TYR A 205 -8.07 -3.49 21.49
C TYR A 205 -8.50 -2.26 22.28
N ILE A 206 -9.18 -1.35 21.59
CA ILE A 206 -9.77 -0.14 22.16
C ILE A 206 -11.24 -0.23 21.82
N ASP A 207 -12.10 -0.25 22.84
CA ASP A 207 -13.53 -0.03 22.63
C ASP A 207 -13.70 1.43 22.17
N ARG A 208 -14.21 1.62 20.94
CA ARG A 208 -14.49 2.94 20.37
C ARG A 208 -15.98 3.21 20.38
#